data_AF-A0A3A4KDK8-F1
#
_entry.id   AF-A0A3A4KDK8-F1
#
_cell.length_a   1.000
_cell.length_b   1.000
_cell.length_c   1.000
_cell.angle_alpha   90.00
_cell.angle_beta   90.00
_cell.angle_gamma   90.00
#
_symmetry.space_group_name_H-M   'P 1'
#
loop_
_entity.id
_entity.type
_entity.pdbx_description
1 polymer ?
#
loop_
_entity_poly.entity_id
_entity_poly.type
_entity_poly.pdbx_seq_one_letter_code
_entity_poly.pdbx_strand_id
1 'polypeptide(L)'
;MPKIATAKPERRAGAESPRRQSRNKTTAPMKKALSTEGRRPVPTAQTVPSRAIKHLIDARERFAARLTSFIDRPDPKAVHDLRVASRRLVVLLDLFRKLEPSLKHSDLQTIFTMPIKATGRLSDLQVIQARLAEWGKDYPEARIVLDELAVREAAEWDGLAEWLSSADLPALPPRLEILGAALAERFGPSVDSRFVVGAERALRTGLVELDRRRKALRPDRIKTIHRLRRALRAFRYAAEFLRPFVGEAAEQAIRSAKVLQTAMGDLHDLDLLTAEIRSLSAGKADEAAEPERLLSALDGRREKDVAAFLELSGHFDAFAALAASLRDAPPRATEVLVESQTLRLILVRHGLAAARGTPGVENDELRPLLRKGRSRTREMARMLARQGIRPDLVVASPLLRTYQTAEILFEQFRPDAPLQCWDEMRPDRPAGALFERLNREIPRPATVALVGHEPNLSRLASALLTDRRRLAIDFRKSAAMMLRIDGQKLPLKAELEWFIPPRLIPRG
;
A
#
# COMPACT_ATOMS: atom_id res chain seq x y z
N MET A 1 -33.07 51.57 29.30
CA MET A 1 -33.01 51.38 30.77
C MET A 1 -31.92 50.35 31.09
N PRO A 2 -31.19 50.48 32.21
CA PRO A 2 -29.83 51.03 32.16
C PRO A 2 -28.70 50.11 32.68
N LYS A 3 -27.47 50.55 32.41
CA LYS A 3 -26.21 50.58 33.21
C LYS A 3 -26.13 49.81 34.54
N ILE A 4 -24.93 49.30 34.84
CA ILE A 4 -24.06 49.59 36.03
C ILE A 4 -22.75 48.78 35.80
N ALA A 5 -21.59 49.41 35.50
CA ALA A 5 -20.54 49.90 36.42
C ALA A 5 -19.80 48.73 37.13
N THR A 6 -18.50 48.67 37.44
CA THR A 6 -17.34 49.58 37.52
C THR A 6 -16.20 48.68 38.06
N ALA A 7 -14.95 48.73 37.59
CA ALA A 7 -13.82 49.48 38.15
C ALA A 7 -12.60 48.55 38.41
N LYS A 8 -11.42 49.07 38.02
CA LYS A 8 -10.05 48.75 38.46
C LYS A 8 -9.88 48.99 39.98
N PRO A 9 -8.86 48.46 40.71
CA PRO A 9 -7.46 48.98 40.65
C PRO A 9 -6.36 47.92 40.97
N GLU A 10 -5.15 48.00 40.39
CA GLU A 10 -3.89 48.62 40.88
C GLU A 10 -2.79 47.65 41.38
N ARG A 11 -1.59 48.01 40.91
CA ARG A 11 -0.20 47.62 41.21
C ARG A 11 0.10 47.23 42.67
N ARG A 12 1.12 46.35 42.81
CA ARG A 12 2.28 46.61 43.69
C ARG A 12 3.53 45.86 43.25
N ALA A 13 4.64 46.58 43.34
CA ALA A 13 6.02 46.16 43.11
C ALA A 13 6.72 45.90 44.46
N GLY A 14 7.85 45.20 44.42
CA GLY A 14 8.84 45.05 45.50
C GLY A 14 9.76 43.87 45.18
N ALA A 15 11.01 44.13 44.75
CA ALA A 15 12.22 44.09 45.60
C ALA A 15 12.69 42.63 45.84
N GLU A 16 13.93 42.18 45.65
CA GLU A 16 15.26 42.79 45.73
C GLU A 16 16.28 41.77 45.16
N SER A 17 17.40 42.26 44.62
CA SER A 17 18.65 41.52 44.33
C SER A 17 19.54 41.51 45.59
N PRO A 18 20.85 41.11 45.64
CA PRO A 18 21.72 40.40 44.69
C PRO A 18 22.66 39.36 45.37
N ARG A 19 23.53 38.65 44.60
CA ARG A 19 25.02 38.74 44.70
C ARG A 19 25.78 37.53 44.12
N ARG A 20 26.75 37.90 43.25
CA ARG A 20 28.16 37.44 43.15
C ARG A 20 28.40 35.97 42.74
N GLN A 21 29.40 35.58 41.94
CA GLN A 21 30.59 36.16 41.32
C GLN A 21 31.13 35.03 40.38
N SER A 22 31.56 35.25 39.14
CA SER A 22 32.91 35.69 38.73
C SER A 22 33.64 34.61 37.90
N ARG A 23 34.02 35.01 36.66
CA ARG A 23 35.28 34.68 35.92
C ARG A 23 35.45 33.21 35.46
N ASN A 24 35.95 32.87 34.27
CA ASN A 24 36.93 33.55 33.40
C ASN A 24 36.78 33.11 31.92
N LYS A 25 37.21 33.99 31.01
CA LYS A 25 37.49 33.74 29.59
C LYS A 25 38.89 33.12 29.43
N THR A 26 39.11 32.25 28.43
CA THR A 26 40.30 32.28 27.53
C THR A 26 40.25 31.25 26.38
N THR A 27 40.43 31.77 25.15
CA THR A 27 41.24 31.28 24.00
C THR A 27 41.01 29.94 23.28
N ALA A 28 40.83 30.01 21.96
CA ALA A 28 40.99 28.92 20.97
C ALA A 28 42.48 28.59 20.70
N PRO A 29 42.85 27.45 20.06
CA PRO A 29 42.90 27.38 18.57
C PRO A 29 42.59 26.00 17.92
N MET A 30 42.44 26.00 16.59
CA MET A 30 42.31 24.83 15.69
C MET A 30 43.61 24.01 15.56
N LYS A 31 43.54 22.66 15.55
CA LYS A 31 43.95 21.74 14.43
C LYS A 31 44.10 20.27 14.85
N LYS A 32 43.69 19.38 13.91
CA LYS A 32 44.00 17.93 13.72
C LYS A 32 43.46 16.96 14.79
N ALA A 33 43.06 15.72 14.49
CA ALA A 33 42.80 14.95 13.28
C ALA A 33 42.18 13.61 13.75
N LEU A 34 41.23 13.08 12.96
CA LEU A 34 40.88 11.66 12.77
C LEU A 34 40.59 10.73 13.98
N SER A 35 39.58 9.90 13.75
CA SER A 35 39.12 8.74 14.54
C SER A 35 38.17 9.03 15.70
N THR A 36 36.88 8.82 15.46
CA THR A 36 36.14 7.69 16.04
C THR A 36 34.76 7.68 15.39
N GLU A 37 34.31 6.50 14.98
CA GLU A 37 32.98 6.23 14.47
C GLU A 37 31.92 6.69 15.48
N GLY A 38 31.29 7.83 15.19
CA GLY A 38 30.18 8.33 15.97
C GLY A 38 28.94 7.48 15.73
N ARG A 39 28.71 6.47 16.59
CA ARG A 39 27.34 5.99 16.86
C ARG A 39 26.48 7.22 17.14
N ARG A 40 25.51 7.49 16.26
CA ARG A 40 24.47 8.50 16.55
C ARG A 40 23.86 8.19 17.92
N PRO A 41 23.65 9.18 18.79
CA PRO A 41 23.01 8.97 20.07
C PRO A 41 21.64 8.30 19.82
N VAL A 42 21.44 7.15 20.44
CA VAL A 42 20.11 6.54 20.55
C VAL A 42 19.25 7.58 21.28
N PRO A 43 18.10 7.99 20.72
CA PRO A 43 17.24 8.96 21.39
C PRO A 43 16.89 8.41 22.77
N THR A 44 17.25 9.15 23.81
CA THR A 44 16.93 8.83 25.19
C THR A 44 15.42 8.63 25.32
N ALA A 45 15.06 7.51 25.94
CA ALA A 45 13.70 7.09 26.19
C ALA A 45 12.99 8.14 27.06
N GLN A 46 12.19 9.03 26.45
CA GLN A 46 11.04 9.68 27.09
C GLN A 46 10.10 10.54 26.22
N THR A 47 10.29 10.79 24.91
CA THR A 47 9.39 11.74 24.18
C THR A 47 9.05 11.46 22.70
N VAL A 48 9.53 10.37 22.10
CA VAL A 48 9.46 10.16 20.64
C VAL A 48 8.14 9.51 20.10
N PRO A 49 7.40 8.68 20.87
CA PRO A 49 6.20 7.95 20.38
C PRO A 49 4.95 8.74 20.04
N SER A 50 4.65 9.79 20.82
CA SER A 50 3.45 10.62 20.64
C SER A 50 3.39 11.29 19.26
N ARG A 51 4.54 11.49 18.60
CA ARG A 51 4.63 12.17 17.30
C ARG A 51 4.07 11.37 16.13
N ALA A 52 4.26 10.05 16.09
CA ALA A 52 3.76 9.22 14.98
C ALA A 52 2.23 9.18 14.96
N ILE A 53 1.62 8.92 16.12
CA ILE A 53 0.17 8.89 16.28
C ILE A 53 -0.41 10.29 16.12
N LYS A 54 0.24 11.33 16.67
CA LYS A 54 -0.10 12.72 16.39
C LYS A 54 -0.10 13.01 14.89
N HIS A 55 0.93 12.59 14.15
CA HIS A 55 0.96 12.78 12.69
C HIS A 55 -0.18 12.05 11.95
N LEU A 56 -0.61 10.87 12.43
CA LEU A 56 -1.77 10.16 11.88
C LEU A 56 -3.06 10.93 12.18
N ILE A 57 -3.23 11.41 13.41
CA ILE A 57 -4.36 12.25 13.83
C ILE A 57 -4.39 13.55 13.01
N ASP A 58 -3.27 14.27 12.92
CA ASP A 58 -3.12 15.49 12.13
C ASP A 58 -3.42 15.24 10.63
N ALA A 59 -3.04 14.07 10.09
CA ALA A 59 -3.34 13.72 8.71
C ALA A 59 -4.83 13.45 8.49
N ARG A 60 -5.50 12.81 9.45
CA ARG A 60 -6.95 12.59 9.47
C ARG A 60 -7.71 13.91 9.61
N GLU A 61 -7.31 14.78 10.52
CA GLU A 61 -7.92 16.11 10.72
C GLU A 61 -7.80 16.97 9.47
N ARG A 62 -6.61 16.99 8.85
CA ARG A 62 -6.44 17.64 7.55
C ARG A 62 -7.35 17.06 6.49
N PHE A 63 -7.50 15.73 6.42
CA PHE A 63 -8.44 15.11 5.49
C PHE A 63 -9.88 15.57 5.76
N ALA A 64 -10.34 15.54 7.02
CA ALA A 64 -11.68 15.97 7.40
C ALA A 64 -11.92 17.43 7.01
N ALA A 65 -10.98 18.33 7.30
CA ALA A 65 -11.08 19.75 6.92
C ALA A 65 -11.10 19.95 5.39
N ARG A 66 -10.30 19.18 4.63
CA ARG A 66 -10.34 19.24 3.15
C ARG A 66 -11.63 18.66 2.59
N LEU A 67 -12.20 17.64 3.23
CA LEU A 67 -13.48 17.08 2.85
C LEU A 67 -14.61 18.09 3.09
N THR A 68 -14.65 18.76 4.23
CA THR A 68 -15.61 19.83 4.52
C THR A 68 -15.49 20.96 3.50
N SER A 69 -14.28 21.50 3.29
CA SER A 69 -14.05 22.55 2.30
C SER A 69 -14.48 22.15 0.89
N PHE A 70 -14.32 20.87 0.54
CA PHE A 70 -14.71 20.34 -0.76
C PHE A 70 -16.24 20.16 -0.89
N ILE A 71 -16.91 19.75 0.18
CA ILE A 71 -18.38 19.67 0.24
C ILE A 71 -19.00 21.07 0.15
N ASP A 72 -18.45 22.04 0.89
CA ASP A 72 -18.97 23.41 0.95
C ASP A 72 -18.77 24.17 -0.37
N ARG A 73 -17.59 24.02 -0.97
CA ARG A 73 -17.22 24.68 -2.23
C ARG A 73 -16.33 23.78 -3.08
N PRO A 74 -16.92 22.95 -3.94
CA PRO A 74 -16.16 22.17 -4.90
C PRO A 74 -15.52 23.10 -5.94
N ASP A 75 -14.19 23.22 -5.91
CA ASP A 75 -13.39 23.93 -6.90
C ASP A 75 -12.13 23.11 -7.27
N PRO A 76 -11.40 23.44 -8.35
CA PRO A 76 -10.22 22.68 -8.77
C PRO A 76 -9.15 22.52 -7.68
N LYS A 77 -8.98 23.54 -6.83
CA LYS A 77 -8.01 23.52 -5.73
C LYS A 77 -8.51 22.60 -4.60
N ALA A 78 -9.79 22.64 -4.26
CA ALA A 78 -10.40 21.76 -3.27
C ALA A 78 -10.32 20.29 -3.71
N VAL A 79 -10.58 20.00 -4.99
CA VAL A 79 -10.38 18.67 -5.60
C VAL A 79 -8.94 18.20 -5.41
N HIS A 80 -7.97 19.04 -5.77
CA HIS A 80 -6.55 18.72 -5.64
C HIS A 80 -6.16 18.45 -4.18
N ASP A 81 -6.50 19.37 -3.27
CA ASP A 81 -6.15 19.30 -1.85
C ASP A 81 -6.74 18.05 -1.19
N LEU A 82 -8.00 17.73 -1.48
CA LEU A 82 -8.67 16.52 -0.97
C LEU A 82 -8.00 15.25 -1.51
N ARG A 83 -7.68 15.17 -2.80
CA ARG A 83 -6.96 14.02 -3.39
C ARG A 83 -5.58 13.83 -2.76
N VAL A 84 -4.85 14.90 -2.50
CA VAL A 84 -3.53 14.83 -1.84
C VAL A 84 -3.67 14.32 -0.41
N ALA A 85 -4.61 14.88 0.36
CA ALA A 85 -4.88 14.44 1.73
C ALA A 85 -5.28 12.95 1.79
N SER A 86 -6.19 12.54 0.89
CA SER A 86 -6.66 11.16 0.72
C SER A 86 -5.49 10.18 0.49
N ARG A 87 -4.64 10.46 -0.51
CA ARG A 87 -3.52 9.58 -0.86
C ARG A 87 -2.49 9.46 0.26
N ARG A 88 -2.21 10.56 0.97
CA ARG A 88 -1.33 10.55 2.14
C ARG A 88 -1.89 9.64 3.22
N LEU A 89 -3.18 9.80 3.55
CA LEU A 89 -3.82 9.05 4.62
C LEU A 89 -3.93 7.55 4.32
N VAL A 90 -4.22 7.17 3.07
CA VAL A 90 -4.20 5.76 2.64
C VAL A 90 -2.83 5.11 2.86
N VAL A 91 -1.74 5.81 2.50
CA VAL A 91 -0.38 5.29 2.71
C VAL A 91 -0.05 5.19 4.20
N LEU A 92 -0.45 6.19 5.00
CA LEU A 92 -0.26 6.14 6.45
C LEU A 92 -1.00 4.97 7.08
N LEU A 93 -2.24 4.71 6.70
CA LEU A 93 -3.01 3.59 7.24
C LEU A 93 -2.42 2.24 6.85
N ASP A 94 -1.94 2.08 5.62
CA ASP A 94 -1.21 0.87 5.24
C ASP A 94 0.09 0.71 6.04
N LEU A 95 0.79 1.81 6.33
CA LEU A 95 1.97 1.80 7.20
C LEU A 95 1.61 1.38 8.63
N PHE A 96 0.60 1.99 9.25
CA PHE A 96 0.15 1.64 10.60
C PHE A 96 -0.37 0.21 10.68
N ARG A 97 -1.12 -0.28 9.68
CA ARG A 97 -1.54 -1.68 9.59
C ARG A 97 -0.35 -2.65 9.60
N LYS A 98 0.74 -2.30 8.91
CA LYS A 98 1.98 -3.11 8.90
C LYS A 98 2.73 -3.08 10.23
N LEU A 99 2.60 -1.99 10.98
CA LEU A 99 3.26 -1.79 12.27
C LEU A 99 2.44 -2.36 13.44
N GLU A 100 1.11 -2.33 13.34
CA GLU A 100 0.16 -2.78 14.36
C GLU A 100 -1.00 -3.55 13.69
N PRO A 101 -0.82 -4.86 13.42
CA PRO A 101 -1.81 -5.68 12.71
C PRO A 101 -3.15 -5.85 13.45
N SER A 102 -3.20 -5.53 14.75
CA SER A 102 -4.42 -5.63 15.58
C SER A 102 -5.47 -4.56 15.23
N LEU A 103 -5.09 -3.54 14.46
CA LEU A 103 -5.95 -2.45 14.01
C LEU A 103 -6.85 -2.87 12.84
N LYS A 104 -8.15 -3.02 13.10
CA LYS A 104 -9.19 -3.20 12.08
C LYS A 104 -9.46 -1.86 11.38
N HIS A 105 -9.00 -1.69 10.13
CA HIS A 105 -9.08 -0.42 9.40
C HIS A 105 -9.56 -0.52 7.94
N SER A 106 -10.10 -1.67 7.50
CA SER A 106 -10.56 -1.83 6.12
C SER A 106 -11.59 -0.79 5.70
N ASP A 107 -12.46 -0.42 6.62
CA ASP A 107 -13.57 0.49 6.35
C ASP A 107 -13.03 1.92 6.19
N LEU A 108 -11.93 2.24 6.89
CA LEU A 108 -11.23 3.51 6.79
C LEU A 108 -10.52 3.66 5.46
N GLN A 109 -9.84 2.63 4.97
CA GLN A 109 -9.21 2.68 3.65
C GLN A 109 -10.23 2.92 2.54
N THR A 110 -11.41 2.32 2.63
CA THR A 110 -12.51 2.57 1.69
C THR A 110 -12.93 4.04 1.72
N ILE A 111 -13.15 4.61 2.92
CA ILE A 111 -13.49 6.03 3.10
C ILE A 111 -12.47 6.95 2.45
N PHE A 112 -11.18 6.68 2.63
CA PHE A 112 -10.13 7.56 2.09
C PHE A 112 -9.76 7.30 0.64
N THR A 113 -10.17 6.17 0.05
CA THR A 113 -9.97 5.91 -1.39
C THR A 113 -11.12 6.43 -2.25
N MET A 114 -12.29 6.60 -1.67
CA MET A 114 -13.47 7.08 -2.37
C MET A 114 -13.28 8.47 -3.04
N PRO A 115 -12.67 9.50 -2.41
CA PRO A 115 -12.49 10.79 -3.08
C PRO A 115 -11.51 10.70 -4.24
N ILE A 116 -10.51 9.81 -4.15
CA ILE A 116 -9.54 9.57 -5.22
C ILE A 116 -10.22 9.00 -6.46
N LYS A 117 -11.22 8.13 -6.26
CA LYS A 117 -11.99 7.53 -7.35
C LYS A 117 -12.98 8.54 -7.93
N ALA A 118 -13.77 9.18 -7.09
CA ALA A 118 -14.82 10.12 -7.50
C ALA A 118 -14.29 11.32 -8.29
N THR A 119 -13.12 11.85 -7.90
CA THR A 119 -12.50 13.01 -8.58
C THR A 119 -11.46 12.62 -9.62
N GLY A 120 -11.40 11.34 -9.99
CA GLY A 120 -10.36 10.75 -10.84
C GLY A 120 -10.21 11.47 -12.17
N ARG A 121 -11.26 11.38 -12.98
CA ARG A 121 -11.33 11.89 -14.35
C ARG A 121 -11.33 13.40 -14.40
N LEU A 122 -12.10 14.06 -13.54
CA LEU A 122 -12.10 15.52 -13.38
C LEU A 122 -10.68 16.09 -13.16
N SER A 123 -9.92 15.48 -12.24
CA SER A 123 -8.55 15.90 -11.96
C SER A 123 -7.60 15.69 -13.13
N ASP A 124 -7.83 14.66 -13.97
CA ASP A 124 -7.00 14.41 -15.14
C ASP A 124 -7.30 15.47 -16.22
N LEU A 125 -8.59 15.79 -16.46
CA LEU A 125 -9.00 16.84 -17.40
C LEU A 125 -8.46 18.23 -17.01
N GLN A 126 -8.53 18.60 -15.73
CA GLN A 126 -8.01 19.89 -15.24
C GLN A 126 -6.50 20.03 -15.45
N VAL A 127 -5.75 18.94 -15.24
CA VAL A 127 -4.29 18.94 -15.48
C VAL A 127 -4.00 19.07 -16.97
N ILE A 128 -4.72 18.33 -17.82
CA ILE A 128 -4.58 18.39 -19.28
C ILE A 128 -4.89 19.81 -19.80
N GLN A 129 -5.99 20.42 -19.36
CA GLN A 129 -6.37 21.78 -19.77
C GLN A 129 -5.33 22.83 -19.35
N ALA A 130 -4.84 22.76 -18.10
CA ALA A 130 -3.80 23.68 -17.63
C ALA A 130 -2.53 23.60 -18.49
N ARG A 131 -2.10 22.38 -18.85
CA ARG A 131 -0.95 22.16 -19.74
C ARG A 131 -1.19 22.68 -21.15
N LEU A 132 -2.35 22.36 -21.71
CA LEU A 132 -2.68 22.74 -23.08
C LEU A 132 -2.84 24.26 -23.22
N ALA A 133 -3.33 24.95 -22.17
CA ALA A 133 -3.41 26.40 -22.12
C ALA A 133 -2.03 27.08 -22.19
N GLU A 134 -0.97 26.45 -21.65
CA GLU A 134 0.41 26.96 -21.81
C GLU A 134 0.87 26.90 -23.27
N TRP A 135 0.38 25.93 -24.05
CA TRP A 135 0.77 25.69 -25.44
C TRP A 135 -0.10 26.44 -26.46
N GLY A 136 -1.32 26.85 -26.07
CA GLY A 136 -2.28 27.49 -26.96
C GLY A 136 -1.84 28.82 -27.60
N LYS A 137 -0.68 29.36 -27.21
CA LYS A 137 -0.05 30.51 -27.87
C LYS A 137 0.61 30.16 -29.20
N ASP A 138 1.17 28.95 -29.28
CA ASP A 138 1.98 28.50 -30.43
C ASP A 138 1.18 27.59 -31.37
N TYR A 139 0.06 27.03 -30.89
CA TYR A 139 -0.79 26.08 -31.61
C TYR A 139 -2.25 26.52 -31.55
N PRO A 140 -2.75 27.25 -32.56
CA PRO A 140 -4.16 27.68 -32.61
C PRO A 140 -5.16 26.51 -32.50
N GLU A 141 -4.78 25.32 -32.96
CA GLU A 141 -5.62 24.12 -32.88
C GLU A 141 -5.84 23.66 -31.42
N ALA A 142 -4.95 24.03 -30.50
CA ALA A 142 -5.10 23.75 -29.07
C ALA A 142 -6.35 24.42 -28.48
N ARG A 143 -6.81 25.54 -29.05
CA ARG A 143 -8.02 26.23 -28.57
C ARG A 143 -9.26 25.38 -28.76
N ILE A 144 -9.39 24.74 -29.92
CA ILE A 144 -10.51 23.85 -30.26
C ILE A 144 -10.56 22.68 -29.27
N VAL A 145 -9.39 22.09 -28.98
CA VAL A 145 -9.27 21.02 -28.01
C VAL A 145 -9.65 21.49 -26.60
N LEU A 146 -9.20 22.68 -26.17
CA LEU A 146 -9.56 23.26 -24.87
C LEU A 146 -11.06 23.45 -24.70
N ASP A 147 -11.75 23.96 -25.72
CA ASP A 147 -13.20 24.20 -25.65
C ASP A 147 -13.97 22.87 -25.51
N GLU A 148 -13.55 21.81 -26.20
CA GLU A 148 -14.13 20.47 -26.08
C GLU A 148 -13.82 19.80 -24.71
N LEU A 149 -12.60 20.00 -24.19
CA LEU A 149 -12.24 19.53 -22.84
C LEU A 149 -13.05 20.22 -21.74
N ALA A 150 -13.38 21.50 -21.92
CA ALA A 150 -14.21 22.24 -20.97
C ALA A 150 -15.63 21.67 -20.90
N VAL A 151 -16.22 21.24 -22.03
CA VAL A 151 -17.52 20.55 -22.06
C VAL A 151 -17.46 19.23 -21.28
N ARG A 152 -16.41 18.43 -21.48
CA ARG A 152 -16.22 17.18 -20.73
C ARG A 152 -16.01 17.43 -19.24
N GLU A 153 -15.26 18.47 -18.88
CA GLU A 153 -15.05 18.84 -17.48
C GLU A 153 -16.37 19.23 -16.81
N ALA A 154 -17.23 19.99 -17.49
CA ALA A 154 -18.55 20.36 -16.97
C ALA A 154 -19.40 19.11 -16.66
N ALA A 155 -19.41 18.11 -17.54
CA ALA A 155 -20.12 16.86 -17.30
C ALA A 155 -19.56 16.07 -16.09
N GLU A 156 -18.24 16.09 -15.88
CA GLU A 156 -17.62 15.49 -14.69
C GLU A 156 -17.97 16.24 -13.40
N TRP A 157 -18.12 17.57 -13.46
CA TRP A 157 -18.62 18.38 -12.35
C TRP A 157 -20.08 18.05 -12.01
N ASP A 158 -20.93 17.84 -13.01
CA ASP A 158 -22.33 17.45 -12.80
C ASP A 158 -22.43 16.08 -12.10
N GLY A 159 -21.69 15.07 -12.61
CA GLY A 159 -21.62 13.76 -11.97
C GLY A 159 -21.04 13.79 -10.56
N LEU A 160 -20.10 14.71 -10.30
CA LEU A 160 -19.56 14.92 -8.96
C LEU A 160 -20.57 15.58 -8.01
N ALA A 161 -21.42 16.49 -8.51
CA ALA A 161 -22.47 17.11 -7.73
C ALA A 161 -23.54 16.09 -7.29
N GLU A 162 -23.91 15.16 -8.17
CA GLU A 162 -24.76 14.01 -7.81
C GLU A 162 -24.12 13.17 -6.70
N TRP A 163 -22.83 12.87 -6.84
CA TRP A 163 -22.10 12.09 -5.86
C TRP A 163 -22.01 12.79 -4.49
N LEU A 164 -21.74 14.10 -4.48
CA LEU A 164 -21.70 14.96 -3.30
C LEU A 164 -23.05 15.00 -2.56
N SER A 165 -24.15 14.87 -3.31
CA SER A 165 -25.51 14.83 -2.76
C SER A 165 -25.87 13.52 -2.08
N SER A 166 -24.93 12.56 -1.97
CA SER A 166 -25.17 11.30 -1.28
C SER A 166 -25.30 11.46 0.24
N ALA A 167 -26.30 10.77 0.82
CA ALA A 167 -26.73 10.94 2.21
C ALA A 167 -25.65 10.66 3.27
N ASP A 168 -24.57 9.95 2.93
CA ASP A 168 -23.52 9.58 3.88
C ASP A 168 -22.34 10.57 3.93
N LEU A 169 -22.07 11.34 2.87
CA LEU A 169 -20.87 12.17 2.76
C LEU A 169 -20.78 13.31 3.79
N PRO A 170 -21.86 14.12 4.00
CA PRO A 170 -21.82 15.21 4.98
C PRO A 170 -21.65 14.72 6.43
N ALA A 171 -22.02 13.48 6.73
CA ALA A 171 -21.91 12.88 8.06
C ALA A 171 -20.52 12.29 8.36
N LEU A 172 -19.63 12.17 7.36
CA LEU A 172 -18.30 11.56 7.54
C LEU A 172 -17.33 12.40 8.38
N PRO A 173 -17.19 13.72 8.20
CA PRO A 173 -16.21 14.50 8.96
C PRO A 173 -16.37 14.37 10.49
N PRO A 174 -17.59 14.52 11.07
CA PRO A 174 -17.78 14.31 12.52
C PRO A 174 -17.46 12.88 12.98
N ARG A 175 -17.82 11.85 12.18
CA ARG A 175 -17.50 10.44 12.50
C ARG A 175 -15.99 10.19 12.53
N LEU A 176 -15.24 10.84 11.64
CA LEU A 176 -13.79 10.75 11.62
C LEU A 176 -13.15 11.39 12.85
N GLU A 177 -13.72 12.46 13.41
CA GLU A 177 -13.21 13.10 14.63
C GLU A 177 -13.26 12.18 15.85
N ILE A 178 -14.41 11.51 16.04
CA ILE A 178 -14.60 10.52 17.13
C ILE A 178 -13.56 9.40 17.04
N LEU A 179 -13.30 8.90 15.84
CA LEU A 179 -12.28 7.88 15.60
C LEU A 179 -10.87 8.37 15.97
N GLY A 180 -10.55 9.64 15.69
CA GLY A 180 -9.26 10.24 16.05
C GLY A 180 -9.02 10.23 17.55
N ALA A 181 -10.03 10.58 18.35
CA ALA A 181 -9.96 10.54 19.80
C ALA A 181 -9.74 9.11 20.33
N ALA A 182 -10.47 8.13 19.80
CA ALA A 182 -10.33 6.73 20.18
C ALA A 182 -8.94 6.14 19.86
N LEU A 183 -8.34 6.55 18.73
CA LEU A 183 -6.96 6.16 18.38
C LEU A 183 -5.93 6.82 19.31
N ALA A 184 -6.13 8.08 19.69
CA ALA A 184 -5.25 8.77 20.64
C ALA A 184 -5.23 8.10 22.02
N GLU A 185 -6.40 7.71 22.51
CA GLU A 185 -6.58 7.02 23.80
C GLU A 185 -5.93 5.63 23.78
N ARG A 186 -6.15 4.86 22.71
CA ARG A 186 -5.66 3.48 22.58
C ARG A 186 -4.14 3.38 22.39
N PHE A 187 -3.51 4.40 21.82
CA PHE A 187 -2.07 4.42 21.51
C PHE A 187 -1.27 5.40 22.38
N GLY A 188 -1.58 5.48 23.68
CA GLY A 188 -0.90 6.33 24.67
C GLY A 188 0.64 6.21 24.76
N PRO A 189 1.27 6.90 25.73
CA PRO A 189 2.57 7.60 25.58
C PRO A 189 3.85 6.76 25.36
N SER A 190 3.78 5.44 25.32
CA SER A 190 4.94 4.58 25.11
C SER A 190 4.78 3.71 23.87
N VAL A 191 5.41 4.13 22.78
CA VAL A 191 5.76 3.24 21.69
C VAL A 191 7.23 2.88 21.83
N ASP A 192 7.44 1.59 22.06
CA ASP A 192 8.72 0.97 22.32
C ASP A 192 9.62 0.99 21.07
N SER A 193 10.90 0.70 21.25
CA SER A 193 11.93 0.47 20.21
C SER A 193 11.44 -0.26 18.95
N ARG A 194 10.41 -1.11 19.10
CA ARG A 194 9.69 -1.86 18.04
C ARG A 194 9.14 -1.00 16.89
N PHE A 195 8.63 0.23 17.12
CA PHE A 195 8.10 1.06 16.03
C PHE A 195 9.20 1.62 15.13
N VAL A 196 10.33 2.01 15.70
CA VAL A 196 11.48 2.48 14.91
C VAL A 196 12.02 1.35 14.04
N VAL A 197 12.12 0.14 14.58
CA VAL A 197 12.51 -1.06 13.81
C VAL A 197 11.49 -1.37 12.71
N GLY A 198 10.19 -1.28 13.00
CA GLY A 198 9.12 -1.45 12.02
C GLY A 198 9.14 -0.38 10.92
N ALA A 199 9.42 0.87 11.28
CA ALA A 199 9.55 2.00 10.35
C ALA A 199 10.75 1.81 9.41
N GLU A 200 11.93 1.44 9.94
CA GLU A 200 13.11 1.12 9.14
C GLU A 200 12.82 -0.05 8.18
N ARG A 201 12.11 -1.09 8.65
CA ARG A 201 11.67 -2.21 7.81
C ARG A 201 10.73 -1.76 6.70
N ALA A 202 9.73 -0.92 7.01
CA ALA A 202 8.77 -0.43 6.02
C ALA A 202 9.45 0.40 4.92
N LEU A 203 10.41 1.26 5.28
CA LEU A 203 11.22 2.01 4.32
C LEU A 203 12.08 1.08 3.47
N ARG A 204 12.72 0.07 4.07
CA ARG A 204 13.51 -0.92 3.32
C ARG A 204 12.66 -1.65 2.29
N THR A 205 11.46 -2.10 2.66
CA THR A 205 10.52 -2.72 1.71
C THR A 205 10.14 -1.76 0.57
N GLY A 206 9.91 -0.48 0.89
CA GLY A 206 9.67 0.55 -0.12
C GLY A 206 10.85 0.74 -1.07
N LEU A 207 12.08 0.75 -0.56
CA LEU A 207 13.31 0.89 -1.33
C LEU A 207 13.56 -0.31 -2.26
N VAL A 208 13.31 -1.53 -1.78
CA VAL A 208 13.38 -2.76 -2.61
C VAL A 208 12.36 -2.69 -3.74
N GLU A 209 11.12 -2.28 -3.46
CA GLU A 209 10.11 -2.11 -4.50
C GLU A 209 10.50 -1.02 -5.50
N LEU A 210 11.06 0.10 -5.04
CA LEU A 210 11.58 1.16 -5.91
C LEU A 210 12.67 0.66 -6.85
N ASP A 211 13.68 -0.04 -6.33
CA ASP A 211 14.76 -0.58 -7.15
C ASP A 211 14.24 -1.62 -8.16
N ARG A 212 13.29 -2.47 -7.75
CA ARG A 212 12.62 -3.41 -8.65
C ARG A 212 11.91 -2.69 -9.79
N ARG A 213 11.15 -1.63 -9.50
CA ARG A 213 10.44 -0.85 -10.53
C ARG A 213 11.39 -0.06 -11.42
N ARG A 214 12.48 0.47 -10.86
CA ARG A 214 13.55 1.15 -11.59
C ARG A 214 14.21 0.20 -12.61
N LYS A 215 14.59 -1.00 -12.19
CA LYS A 215 15.18 -2.03 -13.09
C LYS A 215 14.23 -2.45 -14.22
N ALA A 216 12.92 -2.45 -13.94
CA ALA A 216 11.88 -2.77 -14.92
C ALA A 216 11.45 -1.57 -15.79
N LEU A 217 12.03 -0.39 -15.60
CA LEU A 217 11.70 0.82 -16.35
C LEU A 217 12.00 0.64 -17.84
N ARG A 218 11.07 1.10 -18.66
CA ARG A 218 11.15 1.15 -20.13
C ARG A 218 10.58 2.51 -20.55
N PRO A 219 11.41 3.50 -20.89
CA PRO A 219 10.94 4.88 -21.14
C PRO A 219 9.95 5.01 -22.32
N ASP A 220 10.03 4.09 -23.27
CA ASP A 220 9.08 3.90 -24.37
C ASP A 220 7.70 3.39 -23.89
N ARG A 221 7.61 2.83 -22.67
CA ARG A 221 6.38 2.24 -22.13
C ARG A 221 5.83 3.04 -20.95
N ILE A 222 4.78 3.81 -21.23
CA ILE A 222 3.96 4.60 -20.28
C ILE A 222 3.65 3.81 -19.00
N LYS A 223 3.22 2.55 -19.13
CA LYS A 223 2.85 1.71 -17.98
C LYS A 223 3.99 1.49 -16.99
N THR A 224 5.25 1.50 -17.43
CA THR A 224 6.41 1.28 -16.54
C THR A 224 6.76 2.56 -15.77
N ILE A 225 6.74 3.72 -16.44
CA ILE A 225 6.89 5.06 -15.83
C ILE A 225 5.80 5.26 -14.77
N HIS A 226 4.55 4.95 -15.11
CA HIS A 226 3.43 5.09 -14.17
C HIS A 226 3.57 4.20 -12.92
N ARG A 227 4.04 2.95 -13.08
CA ARG A 227 4.30 2.05 -11.93
C ARG A 227 5.40 2.59 -11.02
N LEU A 228 6.50 3.08 -11.60
CA LEU A 228 7.59 3.68 -10.84
C LEU A 228 7.15 4.96 -10.13
N ARG A 229 6.41 5.85 -10.81
CA ARG A 229 5.83 7.07 -10.21
C ARG A 229 4.93 6.75 -9.03
N ARG A 230 4.07 5.73 -9.14
CA ARG A 230 3.22 5.26 -8.03
C ARG A 230 4.04 4.74 -6.84
N ALA A 231 5.08 3.95 -7.09
CA ALA A 231 5.96 3.44 -6.05
C ALA A 231 6.72 4.58 -5.35
N LEU A 232 7.24 5.56 -6.10
CA LEU A 232 7.88 6.76 -5.56
C LEU A 232 6.92 7.58 -4.70
N ARG A 233 5.64 7.63 -5.05
CA ARG A 233 4.62 8.31 -4.25
C ARG A 233 4.36 7.63 -2.92
N ALA A 234 4.16 6.32 -2.96
CA ALA A 234 3.98 5.54 -1.74
C ALA A 234 5.21 5.66 -0.83
N PHE A 235 6.40 5.49 -1.39
CA PHE A 235 7.66 5.66 -0.66
C PHE A 235 7.80 7.07 -0.08
N ARG A 236 7.63 8.13 -0.89
CA ARG A 236 7.78 9.52 -0.42
C ARG A 236 6.84 9.83 0.73
N TYR A 237 5.57 9.44 0.65
CA TYR A 237 4.62 9.69 1.75
C TYR A 237 5.00 8.93 3.02
N ALA A 238 5.44 7.68 2.91
CA ALA A 238 5.95 6.93 4.05
C ALA A 238 7.23 7.57 4.63
N ALA A 239 8.17 7.98 3.78
CA ALA A 239 9.42 8.63 4.20
C ALA A 239 9.18 10.01 4.83
N GLU A 240 8.28 10.83 4.29
CA GLU A 240 7.89 12.13 4.87
C GLU A 240 7.32 11.95 6.29
N PHE A 241 6.51 10.91 6.48
CA PHE A 241 5.97 10.56 7.79
C PHE A 241 7.04 10.05 8.75
N LEU A 242 7.92 9.18 8.27
CA LEU A 242 8.96 8.55 9.07
C LEU A 242 10.20 9.43 9.27
N ARG A 243 10.29 10.56 8.57
CA ARG A 243 11.40 11.52 8.63
C ARG A 243 11.90 11.83 10.04
N PRO A 244 11.03 12.08 11.05
CA PRO A 244 11.49 12.35 12.41
C PRO A 244 12.28 11.20 13.06
N PHE A 245 12.18 9.97 12.55
CA PHE A 245 12.79 8.77 13.12
C PHE A 245 14.06 8.31 12.38
N VAL A 246 14.20 8.63 11.09
CA VAL A 246 15.32 8.16 10.23
C VAL A 246 16.35 9.24 9.88
N GLY A 247 16.10 10.50 10.19
CA GLY A 247 17.08 11.58 10.09
C GLY A 247 17.42 12.02 8.66
N GLU A 248 18.61 12.60 8.48
CA GLU A 248 19.01 13.37 7.28
C GLU A 248 19.00 12.56 5.96
N ALA A 249 19.38 11.28 5.98
CA ALA A 249 19.37 10.44 4.78
C ALA A 249 17.96 10.28 4.18
N ALA A 250 16.93 10.28 5.03
CA ALA A 250 15.54 10.24 4.58
C ALA A 250 15.13 11.56 3.92
N GLU A 251 15.66 12.70 4.37
CA GLU A 251 15.40 13.99 3.74
C GLU A 251 15.95 14.04 2.31
N GLN A 252 17.16 13.55 2.08
CA GLN A 252 17.76 13.51 0.75
C GLN A 252 16.99 12.58 -0.19
N ALA A 253 16.52 11.43 0.32
CA ALA A 253 15.65 10.51 -0.44
C ALA A 253 14.27 11.15 -0.75
N ILE A 254 13.68 11.90 0.18
CA ILE A 254 12.43 12.64 -0.06
C ILE A 254 12.63 13.71 -1.15
N ARG A 255 13.73 14.48 -1.08
CA ARG A 255 14.07 15.49 -2.09
C ARG A 255 14.22 14.85 -3.47
N SER A 256 14.98 13.76 -3.56
CA SER A 256 15.18 13.03 -4.82
C SER A 256 13.88 12.42 -5.35
N ALA A 257 13.04 11.86 -4.48
CA ALA A 257 11.72 11.38 -4.87
C ALA A 257 10.83 12.50 -5.43
N LYS A 258 10.89 13.72 -4.88
CA LYS A 258 10.15 14.88 -5.42
C LYS A 258 10.61 15.22 -6.83
N VAL A 259 11.91 15.34 -7.07
CA VAL A 259 12.47 15.65 -8.40
C VAL A 259 12.04 14.62 -9.44
N LEU A 260 12.26 13.33 -9.16
CA LEU A 260 11.89 12.25 -10.06
C LEU A 260 10.37 12.21 -10.33
N GLN A 261 9.56 12.49 -9.31
CA GLN A 261 8.10 12.53 -9.45
C GLN A 261 7.59 13.69 -10.29
N THR A 262 8.25 14.84 -10.25
CA THR A 262 7.91 15.98 -11.12
C THR A 262 8.18 15.61 -12.57
N ALA A 263 9.37 15.08 -12.88
CA ALA A 263 9.69 14.67 -14.26
C ALA A 263 8.76 13.58 -14.82
N MET A 264 8.47 12.52 -14.05
CA MET A 264 7.46 11.53 -14.47
C MET A 264 6.02 12.06 -14.36
N GLY A 265 5.85 13.16 -13.65
CA GLY A 265 4.68 14.03 -13.62
C GLY A 265 4.34 14.47 -15.02
N ASP A 266 5.25 15.31 -15.52
CA ASP A 266 5.20 15.96 -16.81
C ASP A 266 5.05 14.94 -17.96
N LEU A 267 5.83 13.85 -17.94
CA LEU A 267 5.71 12.78 -18.95
C LEU A 267 4.33 12.13 -19.01
N HIS A 268 3.74 11.83 -17.85
CA HIS A 268 2.41 11.22 -17.82
C HIS A 268 1.33 12.20 -18.26
N ASP A 269 1.49 13.48 -17.94
CA ASP A 269 0.53 14.52 -18.34
C ASP A 269 0.54 14.68 -19.87
N LEU A 270 1.72 14.62 -20.52
CA LEU A 270 1.86 14.59 -21.98
C LEU A 270 1.22 13.34 -22.60
N ASP A 271 1.43 12.16 -22.00
CA ASP A 271 0.81 10.91 -22.44
C ASP A 271 -0.72 10.98 -22.37
N LEU A 272 -1.27 11.54 -21.29
CA LEU A 272 -2.70 11.74 -21.11
C LEU A 272 -3.27 12.74 -22.11
N LEU A 273 -2.60 13.88 -22.31
CA LEU A 273 -2.99 14.89 -23.29
C LEU A 273 -3.02 14.32 -24.71
N THR A 274 -1.99 13.56 -25.10
CA THR A 274 -1.91 12.91 -26.41
C THR A 274 -3.05 11.91 -26.61
N ALA A 275 -3.34 11.09 -25.60
CA ALA A 275 -4.45 10.12 -25.66
C ALA A 275 -5.81 10.82 -25.75
N GLU A 276 -5.99 11.92 -25.02
CA GLU A 276 -7.22 12.70 -25.03
C GLU A 276 -7.46 13.37 -26.38
N ILE A 277 -6.44 14.02 -26.96
CA ILE A 277 -6.52 14.62 -28.30
C ILE A 277 -6.90 13.56 -29.34
N ARG A 278 -6.23 12.41 -29.36
CA ARG A 278 -6.55 11.31 -30.29
C ARG A 278 -7.98 10.80 -30.12
N SER A 279 -8.47 10.75 -28.88
CA SER A 279 -9.86 10.36 -28.60
C SER A 279 -10.88 11.36 -29.13
N LEU A 280 -10.53 12.65 -29.20
CA LEU A 280 -11.39 13.69 -29.77
C LEU A 280 -11.43 13.63 -31.28
N SER A 281 -10.28 13.40 -31.92
CA SER A 281 -10.15 13.29 -33.38
C SER A 281 -10.89 12.06 -33.94
N ALA A 282 -10.92 10.95 -33.21
CA ALA A 282 -11.60 9.72 -33.65
C ALA A 282 -13.13 9.87 -33.88
N GLY A 283 -13.75 10.97 -33.42
CA GLY A 283 -15.19 11.23 -33.57
C GLY A 283 -15.57 12.26 -34.63
N LYS A 284 -14.60 12.92 -35.29
CA LYS A 284 -14.83 14.01 -36.25
C LYS A 284 -14.02 13.75 -37.53
N ALA A 285 -14.52 12.86 -38.39
CA ALA A 285 -13.81 12.41 -39.59
C ALA A 285 -13.81 13.42 -40.75
N ASP A 286 -14.64 14.46 -40.72
CA ASP A 286 -14.91 15.30 -41.91
C ASP A 286 -14.60 16.81 -41.76
N GLU A 287 -14.21 17.32 -40.58
CA GLU A 287 -13.92 18.75 -40.43
C GLU A 287 -12.57 19.03 -39.74
N ALA A 288 -11.72 19.74 -40.50
CA ALA A 288 -10.39 20.24 -40.17
C ALA A 288 -9.28 19.17 -40.07
N ALA A 289 -8.11 19.53 -40.62
CA ALA A 289 -6.87 18.81 -40.39
C ALA A 289 -6.79 18.40 -38.91
N GLU A 290 -6.62 17.11 -38.64
CA GLU A 290 -6.30 16.62 -37.30
C GLU A 290 -5.25 17.56 -36.67
N PRO A 291 -5.23 17.73 -35.34
CA PRO A 291 -4.22 18.56 -34.67
C PRO A 291 -2.83 17.88 -34.73
N GLU A 292 -2.42 17.38 -35.90
CA GLU A 292 -1.18 16.68 -36.24
C GLU A 292 0.04 17.53 -35.91
N ARG A 293 -0.03 18.85 -36.13
CA ARG A 293 1.04 19.77 -35.70
C ARG A 293 1.22 19.75 -34.18
N LEU A 294 0.11 19.78 -33.44
CA LEU A 294 0.12 19.71 -31.99
C LEU A 294 0.55 18.33 -31.48
N LEU A 295 0.06 17.24 -32.09
CA LEU A 295 0.46 15.87 -31.77
C LEU A 295 1.95 15.63 -32.04
N SER A 296 2.46 16.08 -33.18
CA SER A 296 3.88 16.03 -33.54
C SER A 296 4.74 16.82 -32.55
N ALA A 297 4.29 18.01 -32.14
CA ALA A 297 4.96 18.81 -31.12
C ALA A 297 4.97 18.13 -29.74
N LEU A 298 3.86 17.48 -29.36
CA LEU A 298 3.75 16.72 -28.11
C LEU A 298 4.68 15.51 -28.10
N ASP A 299 4.76 14.76 -29.20
CA ASP A 299 5.68 13.64 -29.34
C ASP A 299 7.14 14.11 -29.24
N GLY A 300 7.51 15.19 -29.95
CA GLY A 300 8.85 15.78 -29.88
C GLY A 300 9.19 16.32 -28.48
N ARG A 301 8.23 16.88 -27.74
CA ARG A 301 8.43 17.28 -26.35
C ARG A 301 8.61 16.06 -25.44
N ARG A 302 7.78 15.04 -25.62
CA ARG A 302 7.85 13.80 -24.84
C ARG A 302 9.22 13.14 -24.98
N GLU A 303 9.79 13.11 -26.18
CA GLU A 303 11.15 12.60 -26.41
C GLU A 303 12.20 13.39 -25.61
N LYS A 304 12.12 14.73 -25.62
CA LYS A 304 13.01 15.60 -24.83
C LYS A 304 12.86 15.36 -23.33
N ASP A 305 11.63 15.24 -22.83
CA ASP A 305 11.35 15.01 -21.42
C ASP A 305 11.79 13.60 -20.98
N VAL A 306 11.73 12.60 -21.86
CA VAL A 306 12.29 11.27 -21.61
C VAL A 306 13.81 11.34 -21.50
N ALA A 307 14.48 12.03 -22.42
CA ALA A 307 15.93 12.22 -22.35
C ALA A 307 16.33 12.93 -21.05
N ALA A 308 15.67 14.05 -20.72
CA ALA A 308 15.89 14.78 -19.47
C ALA A 308 15.65 13.90 -18.23
N PHE A 309 14.63 13.05 -18.25
CA PHE A 309 14.36 12.11 -17.16
C PHE A 309 15.47 11.05 -16.98
N LEU A 310 16.07 10.56 -18.07
CA LEU A 310 17.17 9.60 -18.00
C LEU A 310 18.44 10.21 -17.37
N GLU A 311 18.68 11.51 -17.59
CA GLU A 311 19.76 12.26 -16.94
C GLU A 311 19.57 12.39 -15.41
N LEU A 312 18.35 12.22 -14.89
CA LEU A 312 18.07 12.24 -13.44
C LEU A 312 18.49 10.95 -12.72
N SER A 313 19.23 10.04 -13.36
CA SER A 313 19.65 8.76 -12.79
C SER A 313 20.39 8.87 -11.45
N GLY A 314 21.19 9.92 -11.25
CA GLY A 314 21.90 10.19 -9.98
C GLY A 314 20.98 10.44 -8.78
N HIS A 315 19.71 10.83 -9.01
CA HIS A 315 18.74 10.95 -7.91
C HIS A 315 18.40 9.60 -7.27
N PHE A 316 18.67 8.48 -7.96
CA PHE A 316 18.47 7.16 -7.36
C PHE A 316 19.52 6.81 -6.31
N ASP A 317 20.68 7.45 -6.32
CA ASP A 317 21.76 7.22 -5.33
C ASP A 317 21.33 7.61 -3.92
N ALA A 318 20.46 8.62 -3.79
CA ALA A 318 19.88 9.00 -2.51
C ALA A 318 19.07 7.86 -1.86
N PHE A 319 18.45 6.97 -2.66
CA PHE A 319 17.74 5.80 -2.14
C PHE A 319 18.72 4.72 -1.67
N ALA A 320 19.83 4.53 -2.38
CA ALA A 320 20.89 3.60 -1.98
C ALA A 320 21.58 4.09 -0.68
N ALA A 321 21.88 5.39 -0.59
CA ALA A 321 22.43 6.00 0.61
C ALA A 321 21.48 5.87 1.81
N LEU A 322 20.18 6.08 1.60
CA LEU A 322 19.18 5.80 2.64
C LEU A 322 19.20 4.32 3.01
N ALA A 323 19.16 3.39 2.05
CA ALA A 323 19.18 1.95 2.31
C ALA A 323 20.39 1.50 3.14
N ALA A 324 21.56 2.09 2.89
CA ALA A 324 22.80 1.84 3.65
C ALA A 324 22.78 2.47 5.05
N SER A 325 22.14 3.64 5.20
CA SER A 325 22.01 4.33 6.50
C SER A 325 20.99 3.67 7.43
N LEU A 326 19.99 2.98 6.87
CA LEU A 326 19.07 2.16 7.64
C LEU A 326 19.87 0.98 8.19
N ARG A 327 19.99 0.88 9.52
CA ARG A 327 20.78 -0.14 10.22
C ARG A 327 20.83 -1.48 9.46
N ASP A 328 22.03 -1.98 9.20
CA ASP A 328 22.26 -3.41 9.05
C ASP A 328 21.94 -4.05 10.39
N ALA A 329 20.65 -4.27 10.64
CA ALA A 329 20.22 -5.08 11.75
C ALA A 329 19.98 -6.48 11.19
N PRO A 330 20.97 -7.42 11.24
CA PRO A 330 20.57 -8.77 11.59
C PRO A 330 19.79 -8.66 12.90
N PRO A 331 18.70 -9.41 13.10
CA PRO A 331 17.95 -9.34 14.35
C PRO A 331 18.95 -9.60 15.49
N ARG A 332 19.30 -8.55 16.26
CA ARG A 332 20.19 -8.71 17.40
C ARG A 332 19.42 -9.54 18.41
N ALA A 333 19.89 -10.77 18.55
CA ALA A 333 19.45 -11.75 19.51
C ALA A 333 19.81 -11.28 20.92
N THR A 334 19.00 -10.41 21.51
CA THR A 334 18.88 -10.29 22.97
C THR A 334 17.66 -9.43 23.28
N GLU A 335 16.73 -10.01 24.04
CA GLU A 335 15.52 -9.35 24.59
C GLU A 335 14.41 -8.99 23.59
N VAL A 336 13.89 -10.02 22.91
CA VAL A 336 12.51 -10.01 22.41
C VAL A 336 11.75 -11.10 23.16
N LEU A 337 10.79 -10.70 23.99
CA LEU A 337 9.67 -11.57 24.33
C LEU A 337 9.05 -12.02 23.00
N VAL A 338 9.13 -13.33 22.74
CA VAL A 338 8.80 -14.02 21.49
C VAL A 338 7.45 -13.56 20.89
N GLU A 339 7.48 -12.57 19.99
CA GLU A 339 6.44 -12.41 18.97
C GLU A 339 6.77 -13.42 17.87
N SER A 340 5.95 -14.47 17.81
CA SER A 340 6.26 -15.70 17.10
C SER A 340 6.46 -15.46 15.59
N GLN A 341 7.58 -15.97 15.04
CA GLN A 341 7.86 -16.05 13.60
C GLN A 341 6.96 -17.12 12.95
N THR A 342 5.64 -16.97 13.09
CA THR A 342 4.68 -18.01 12.75
C THR A 342 4.22 -17.88 11.31
N LEU A 343 4.46 -18.93 10.53
CA LEU A 343 3.80 -19.18 9.26
C LEU A 343 2.65 -20.18 9.49
N ARG A 344 1.44 -19.79 9.13
CA ARG A 344 0.27 -20.67 9.10
C ARG A 344 0.01 -21.13 7.67
N LEU A 345 0.01 -22.43 7.43
CA LEU A 345 -0.34 -23.01 6.14
C LEU A 345 -1.70 -23.69 6.23
N ILE A 346 -2.67 -23.19 5.47
CA ILE A 346 -3.96 -23.84 5.28
C ILE A 346 -3.88 -24.71 4.04
N LEU A 347 -3.69 -26.01 4.21
CA LEU A 347 -3.70 -26.96 3.12
C LEU A 347 -5.16 -27.28 2.76
N VAL A 348 -5.54 -27.11 1.50
CA VAL A 348 -6.89 -27.43 1.02
C VAL A 348 -6.82 -28.38 -0.16
N ARG A 349 -7.49 -29.53 -0.08
CA ARG A 349 -7.68 -30.38 -1.26
C ARG A 349 -8.81 -29.84 -2.10
N HIS A 350 -8.58 -29.75 -3.42
CA HIS A 350 -9.59 -29.33 -4.38
C HIS A 350 -10.95 -30.02 -4.15
N GLY A 351 -12.03 -29.32 -4.50
CA GLY A 351 -13.39 -29.81 -4.38
C GLY A 351 -13.70 -31.00 -5.30
N LEU A 352 -14.88 -31.58 -5.13
CA LEU A 352 -15.34 -32.66 -6.01
C LEU A 352 -15.40 -32.18 -7.47
N ALA A 353 -14.58 -32.78 -8.34
CA ALA A 353 -14.47 -32.47 -9.77
C ALA A 353 -15.00 -33.61 -10.65
N ALA A 354 -15.28 -33.30 -11.92
CA ALA A 354 -15.68 -34.27 -12.94
C ALA A 354 -14.74 -35.48 -12.96
N ALA A 355 -15.25 -36.69 -13.24
CA ALA A 355 -14.42 -37.89 -13.34
C ALA A 355 -13.48 -37.81 -14.56
N ARG A 356 -12.40 -38.60 -14.57
CA ARG A 356 -11.61 -38.76 -15.79
C ARG A 356 -12.50 -39.44 -16.85
N GLY A 357 -12.38 -39.02 -18.11
CA GLY A 357 -13.20 -39.55 -19.20
C GLY A 357 -14.67 -39.12 -19.17
N THR A 358 -15.00 -38.03 -18.47
CA THR A 358 -16.36 -37.42 -18.60
C THR A 358 -16.50 -36.83 -20.01
N PRO A 359 -17.58 -37.13 -20.76
CA PRO A 359 -17.79 -36.57 -22.10
C PRO A 359 -17.68 -35.04 -22.12
N GLY A 360 -16.93 -34.49 -23.08
CA GLY A 360 -16.65 -33.04 -23.17
C GLY A 360 -15.49 -32.53 -22.30
N VAL A 361 -14.74 -33.42 -21.63
CA VAL A 361 -13.52 -33.06 -20.87
C VAL A 361 -12.34 -33.91 -21.34
N GLU A 362 -11.61 -33.40 -22.32
CA GLU A 362 -10.54 -34.14 -23.02
C GLU A 362 -9.24 -34.24 -22.20
N ASN A 363 -8.97 -33.26 -21.32
CA ASN A 363 -7.71 -33.17 -20.56
C ASN A 363 -7.96 -33.18 -19.04
N ASP A 364 -7.15 -33.95 -18.28
CA ASP A 364 -7.23 -34.01 -16.80
C ASP A 364 -7.09 -32.62 -16.14
N GLU A 365 -6.26 -31.75 -16.74
CA GLU A 365 -6.01 -30.40 -16.22
C GLU A 365 -7.23 -29.50 -16.29
N LEU A 366 -8.11 -29.73 -17.26
CA LEU A 366 -9.31 -28.93 -17.54
C LEU A 366 -10.57 -29.49 -16.86
N ARG A 367 -10.45 -30.50 -16.00
CA ARG A 367 -11.60 -31.06 -15.26
C ARG A 367 -12.19 -30.01 -14.32
N PRO A 368 -13.45 -29.57 -14.52
CA PRO A 368 -14.06 -28.56 -13.67
C PRO A 368 -14.59 -29.18 -12.36
N LEU A 369 -14.82 -28.31 -11.36
CA LEU A 369 -15.58 -28.66 -10.17
C LEU A 369 -17.04 -28.96 -10.53
N LEU A 370 -17.58 -30.05 -9.95
CA LEU A 370 -19.01 -30.34 -9.99
C LEU A 370 -19.76 -29.37 -9.08
N ARG A 371 -21.07 -29.18 -9.34
CA ARG A 371 -21.97 -28.35 -8.50
C ARG A 371 -21.85 -28.68 -7.01
N LYS A 372 -21.83 -29.98 -6.67
CA LYS A 372 -21.65 -30.48 -5.30
C LYS A 372 -20.28 -30.11 -4.71
N GLY A 373 -19.23 -30.11 -5.53
CA GLY A 373 -17.88 -29.68 -5.12
C GLY A 373 -17.81 -28.19 -4.84
N ARG A 374 -18.44 -27.36 -5.69
CA ARG A 374 -18.53 -25.91 -5.51
C ARG A 374 -19.29 -25.55 -4.23
N SER A 375 -20.49 -26.11 -4.06
CA SER A 375 -21.34 -25.90 -2.86
C SER A 375 -20.59 -26.27 -1.57
N ARG A 376 -19.96 -27.45 -1.52
CA ARG A 376 -19.20 -27.86 -0.34
C ARG A 376 -18.00 -26.97 -0.04
N THR A 377 -17.29 -26.52 -1.08
CA THR A 377 -16.15 -25.61 -0.92
C THR A 377 -16.61 -24.26 -0.37
N ARG A 378 -17.77 -23.74 -0.82
CA ARG A 378 -18.36 -22.52 -0.25
C ARG A 378 -18.70 -22.67 1.23
N GLU A 379 -19.30 -23.79 1.63
CA GLU A 379 -19.62 -24.02 3.04
C GLU A 379 -18.37 -24.13 3.91
N MET A 380 -17.33 -24.81 3.43
CA MET A 380 -16.03 -24.85 4.11
C MET A 380 -15.44 -23.44 4.28
N ALA A 381 -15.43 -22.66 3.19
CA ALA A 381 -14.89 -21.31 3.19
C ALA A 381 -15.66 -20.39 4.15
N ARG A 382 -17.01 -20.45 4.14
CA ARG A 382 -17.87 -19.75 5.10
C ARG A 382 -17.60 -20.15 6.54
N MET A 383 -17.44 -21.44 6.80
CA MET A 383 -17.16 -21.95 8.14
C MET A 383 -15.82 -21.42 8.66
N LEU A 384 -14.76 -21.53 7.87
CA LEU A 384 -13.45 -20.95 8.20
C LEU A 384 -13.55 -19.43 8.38
N ALA A 385 -14.37 -18.76 7.55
CA ALA A 385 -14.55 -17.33 7.62
C ALA A 385 -15.24 -16.90 8.93
N ARG A 386 -16.23 -17.64 9.41
CA ARG A 386 -16.90 -17.39 10.70
C ARG A 386 -15.96 -17.54 11.89
N GLN A 387 -14.95 -18.41 11.77
CA GLN A 387 -13.91 -18.60 12.80
C GLN A 387 -12.79 -17.55 12.75
N GLY A 388 -12.95 -16.47 11.98
CA GLY A 388 -11.95 -15.41 11.87
C GLY A 388 -10.71 -15.76 11.04
N ILE A 389 -10.69 -16.94 10.41
CA ILE A 389 -9.55 -17.37 9.58
C ILE A 389 -9.60 -16.60 8.26
N ARG A 390 -8.56 -15.80 7.99
CA ARG A 390 -8.40 -15.00 6.77
C ARG A 390 -6.97 -15.17 6.25
N PRO A 391 -6.74 -15.95 5.18
CA PRO A 391 -5.43 -16.06 4.57
C PRO A 391 -4.98 -14.73 3.97
N ASP A 392 -3.70 -14.38 4.14
CA ASP A 392 -3.04 -13.25 3.50
C ASP A 392 -2.77 -13.49 2.00
N LEU A 393 -2.76 -14.77 1.59
CA LEU A 393 -2.52 -15.22 0.22
C LEU A 393 -3.25 -16.54 -0.01
N VAL A 394 -3.90 -16.67 -1.17
CA VAL A 394 -4.43 -17.95 -1.66
C VAL A 394 -3.60 -18.39 -2.86
N VAL A 395 -3.03 -19.59 -2.80
CA VAL A 395 -2.25 -20.18 -3.88
C VAL A 395 -2.98 -21.42 -4.40
N ALA A 396 -3.13 -21.50 -5.72
CA ALA A 396 -3.69 -22.65 -6.41
C ALA A 396 -2.65 -23.35 -7.28
N SER A 397 -2.81 -24.66 -7.43
CA SER A 397 -2.30 -25.37 -8.62
C SER A 397 -2.98 -24.83 -9.90
N PRO A 398 -2.27 -24.78 -11.04
CA PRO A 398 -2.84 -24.37 -12.33
C PRO A 398 -4.01 -25.23 -12.83
N LEU A 399 -4.21 -26.45 -12.29
CA LEU A 399 -5.30 -27.32 -12.71
C LEU A 399 -6.66 -26.73 -12.34
N LEU A 400 -7.61 -26.74 -13.29
CA LEU A 400 -8.86 -25.97 -13.23
C LEU A 400 -9.67 -26.22 -11.95
N ARG A 401 -9.80 -27.49 -11.53
CA ARG A 401 -10.50 -27.86 -10.27
C ARG A 401 -9.91 -27.19 -9.03
N THR A 402 -8.60 -26.98 -9.01
CA THR A 402 -7.90 -26.38 -7.88
C THR A 402 -8.04 -24.86 -7.93
N TYR A 403 -7.86 -24.26 -9.11
CA TYR A 403 -8.11 -22.85 -9.32
C TYR A 403 -9.55 -22.46 -8.94
N GLN A 404 -10.56 -23.18 -9.42
CA GLN A 404 -11.97 -22.95 -9.06
C GLN A 404 -12.25 -23.16 -7.56
N THR A 405 -11.51 -24.07 -6.89
CA THR A 405 -11.62 -24.22 -5.43
C THR A 405 -11.04 -22.99 -4.73
N ALA A 406 -9.88 -22.51 -5.20
CA ALA A 406 -9.20 -21.33 -4.67
C ALA A 406 -9.98 -20.04 -4.91
N GLU A 407 -10.63 -19.91 -6.07
CA GLU A 407 -11.53 -18.81 -6.41
C GLU A 407 -12.71 -18.72 -5.43
N ILE A 408 -13.34 -19.85 -5.13
CA ILE A 408 -14.41 -19.92 -4.11
C ILE A 408 -13.91 -19.53 -2.72
N LEU A 409 -12.69 -19.93 -2.34
CA LEU A 409 -12.08 -19.54 -1.06
C LEU A 409 -11.79 -18.04 -1.03
N PHE A 410 -11.20 -17.52 -2.10
CA PHE A 410 -10.88 -16.11 -2.29
C PHE A 410 -12.13 -15.23 -2.19
N GLU A 411 -13.22 -15.57 -2.89
CA GLU A 411 -14.50 -14.86 -2.82
C GLU A 411 -15.04 -14.73 -1.38
N GLN A 412 -14.82 -15.73 -0.53
CA GLN A 412 -15.31 -15.75 0.85
C GLN A 412 -14.34 -15.11 1.86
N PHE A 413 -13.02 -15.12 1.59
CA PHE A 413 -11.99 -14.66 2.53
C PHE A 413 -11.57 -13.19 2.39
N ARG A 414 -12.40 -12.38 1.72
CA ARG A 414 -12.17 -10.99 1.28
C ARG A 414 -11.54 -10.94 -0.13
N PRO A 415 -12.05 -10.10 -1.04
CA PRO A 415 -11.47 -9.91 -2.39
C PRO A 415 -10.09 -9.23 -2.40
N ASP A 416 -9.51 -8.90 -1.24
CA ASP A 416 -8.20 -8.24 -1.11
C ASP A 416 -7.02 -9.24 -1.01
N ALA A 417 -7.27 -10.52 -0.72
CA ALA A 417 -6.22 -11.53 -0.60
C ALA A 417 -5.73 -11.95 -2.00
N PRO A 418 -4.47 -11.73 -2.41
CA PRO A 418 -4.03 -12.15 -3.73
C PRO A 418 -4.31 -13.64 -3.99
N LEU A 419 -4.93 -13.95 -5.13
CA LEU A 419 -5.00 -15.30 -5.68
C LEU A 419 -3.84 -15.48 -6.66
N GLN A 420 -2.98 -16.47 -6.42
CA GLN A 420 -1.86 -16.78 -7.30
C GLN A 420 -1.90 -18.23 -7.77
N CYS A 421 -1.40 -18.46 -8.98
CA CYS A 421 -1.17 -19.79 -9.53
C CYS A 421 0.31 -20.13 -9.46
N TRP A 422 0.65 -21.20 -8.75
CA TRP A 422 2.04 -21.65 -8.61
C TRP A 422 2.18 -23.05 -9.20
N ASP A 423 3.09 -23.21 -10.17
CA ASP A 423 3.36 -24.51 -10.77
C ASP A 423 3.84 -25.54 -9.75
N GLU A 424 4.51 -25.09 -8.67
CA GLU A 424 4.96 -25.93 -7.56
C GLU A 424 3.81 -26.65 -6.83
N MET A 425 2.56 -26.21 -7.01
CA MET A 425 1.36 -26.84 -6.44
C MET A 425 0.79 -27.97 -7.33
N ARG A 426 1.36 -28.24 -8.50
CA ARG A 426 0.93 -29.35 -9.38
C ARG A 426 1.20 -30.73 -8.72
N PRO A 427 0.40 -31.76 -9.02
CA PRO A 427 0.49 -33.08 -8.36
C PRO A 427 1.80 -33.84 -8.65
N ASP A 428 2.54 -33.46 -9.69
CA ASP A 428 3.81 -34.04 -10.13
C ASP A 428 5.04 -33.32 -9.57
N ARG A 429 4.88 -32.17 -8.88
CA ARG A 429 6.00 -31.40 -8.33
C ARG A 429 6.39 -31.85 -6.92
N PRO A 430 7.70 -31.80 -6.58
CA PRO A 430 8.19 -32.11 -5.24
C PRO A 430 7.96 -30.95 -4.26
N ALA A 431 7.75 -31.27 -2.97
CA ALA A 431 7.52 -30.28 -1.92
C ALA A 431 8.71 -29.31 -1.69
N GLY A 432 9.94 -29.72 -2.03
CA GLY A 432 11.13 -28.88 -1.89
C GLY A 432 11.04 -27.56 -2.66
N ALA A 433 10.57 -27.60 -3.92
CA ALA A 433 10.39 -26.40 -4.74
C ALA A 433 9.36 -25.43 -4.12
N LEU A 434 8.28 -25.99 -3.54
CA LEU A 434 7.29 -25.20 -2.79
C LEU A 434 7.90 -24.57 -1.54
N PHE A 435 8.73 -25.29 -0.78
CA PHE A 435 9.41 -24.72 0.39
C PHE A 435 10.39 -23.60 0.04
N GLU A 436 11.18 -23.76 -1.01
CA GLU A 436 12.09 -22.71 -1.49
C GLU A 436 11.31 -21.45 -1.88
N ARG A 437 10.21 -21.63 -2.62
CA ARG A 437 9.34 -20.52 -3.01
C ARG A 437 8.69 -19.86 -1.80
N LEU A 438 8.14 -20.63 -0.86
CA LEU A 438 7.56 -20.10 0.38
C LEU A 438 8.60 -19.30 1.19
N ASN A 439 9.83 -19.79 1.32
CA ASN A 439 10.90 -19.08 2.02
C ASN A 439 11.31 -17.78 1.32
N ARG A 440 11.22 -17.73 -0.01
CA ARG A 440 11.63 -16.57 -0.82
C ARG A 440 10.53 -15.51 -0.92
N GLU A 441 9.28 -15.92 -1.07
CA GLU A 441 8.17 -15.05 -1.47
C GLU A 441 7.22 -14.71 -0.31
N ILE A 442 7.21 -15.47 0.79
CA ILE A 442 6.25 -15.27 1.89
C ILE A 442 6.93 -14.63 3.12
N PRO A 443 6.56 -13.39 3.48
CA PRO A 443 7.02 -12.77 4.73
C PRO A 443 6.39 -13.45 5.94
N ARG A 444 7.06 -13.44 7.09
CA ARG A 444 6.53 -13.97 8.37
C ARG A 444 6.30 -12.83 9.38
N PRO A 445 5.23 -12.85 10.19
CA PRO A 445 4.17 -13.86 10.20
C PRO A 445 3.21 -13.73 9.01
N ALA A 446 2.64 -14.85 8.56
CA ALA A 446 1.63 -14.87 7.50
C ALA A 446 0.77 -16.13 7.59
N THR A 447 -0.45 -16.06 7.06
CA THR A 447 -1.35 -17.19 6.83
C THR A 447 -1.53 -17.40 5.33
N VAL A 448 -1.11 -18.55 4.80
CA VAL A 448 -1.20 -18.86 3.36
C VAL A 448 -2.11 -20.06 3.14
N ALA A 449 -3.12 -19.91 2.30
CA ALA A 449 -3.95 -21.03 1.85
C ALA A 449 -3.35 -21.66 0.60
N LEU A 450 -3.01 -22.94 0.67
CA LEU A 450 -2.41 -23.73 -0.40
C LEU A 450 -3.45 -24.75 -0.89
N VAL A 451 -4.03 -24.51 -2.06
CA VAL A 451 -5.03 -25.38 -2.67
C VAL A 451 -4.33 -26.34 -3.64
N GLY A 452 -4.48 -27.64 -3.42
CA GLY A 452 -3.70 -28.67 -4.13
C GLY A 452 -4.41 -30.02 -4.27
N HIS A 453 -3.59 -31.06 -4.46
CA HIS A 453 -4.03 -32.42 -4.81
C HIS A 453 -3.37 -33.49 -3.93
N GLU A 454 -4.00 -34.65 -3.87
CA GLU A 454 -3.33 -35.86 -3.40
C GLU A 454 -2.42 -36.44 -4.49
N PRO A 455 -1.31 -37.09 -4.13
CA PRO A 455 -0.83 -37.36 -2.76
C PRO A 455 0.02 -36.22 -2.14
N ASN A 456 0.21 -35.11 -2.86
CA ASN A 456 1.17 -34.07 -2.48
C ASN A 456 0.79 -33.34 -1.18
N LEU A 457 -0.50 -33.13 -0.90
CA LEU A 457 -0.93 -32.52 0.36
C LEU A 457 -0.58 -33.43 1.55
N SER A 458 -0.90 -34.72 1.49
CA SER A 458 -0.51 -35.68 2.53
C SER A 458 1.01 -35.79 2.70
N ARG A 459 1.77 -35.75 1.60
CA ARG A 459 3.25 -35.76 1.64
C ARG A 459 3.80 -34.48 2.28
N LEU A 460 3.26 -33.32 1.92
CA LEU A 460 3.64 -32.02 2.48
C LEU A 460 3.36 -31.97 3.98
N ALA A 461 2.15 -32.37 4.39
CA ALA A 461 1.78 -32.45 5.80
C ALA A 461 2.67 -33.44 6.56
N SER A 462 2.95 -34.62 5.99
CA SER A 462 3.87 -35.60 6.60
C SER A 462 5.27 -35.04 6.80
N ALA A 463 5.81 -34.35 5.78
CA ALA A 463 7.14 -33.76 5.83
C ALA A 463 7.27 -32.62 6.85
N LEU A 464 6.17 -31.93 7.15
CA LEU A 464 6.12 -30.84 8.13
C LEU A 464 5.84 -31.35 9.55
N LEU A 465 5.01 -32.38 9.71
CA LEU A 465 4.56 -32.87 11.01
C LEU A 465 5.44 -33.97 11.61
N THR A 466 6.31 -34.60 10.82
CA THR A 466 7.08 -35.77 11.25
C THR A 466 8.51 -35.76 10.71
N ASP A 467 9.45 -36.33 11.46
CA ASP A 467 10.86 -36.36 11.06
C ASP A 467 11.21 -37.53 10.12
N ARG A 468 10.57 -38.71 10.26
CA ARG A 468 11.01 -39.96 9.59
C ARG A 468 9.92 -40.99 9.28
N ARG A 469 8.62 -40.69 9.46
CA ARG A 469 7.51 -41.63 9.21
C ARG A 469 6.49 -41.02 8.25
N ARG A 470 5.92 -41.82 7.34
CA ARG A 470 4.80 -41.34 6.52
C ARG A 470 3.55 -41.27 7.38
N LEU A 471 2.94 -40.08 7.48
CA LEU A 471 1.66 -39.91 8.14
C LEU A 471 0.54 -40.30 7.17
N ALA A 472 -0.30 -41.27 7.55
CA ALA A 472 -1.49 -41.60 6.78
C ALA A 472 -2.59 -40.59 7.12
N ILE A 473 -2.95 -39.75 6.15
CA ILE A 473 -3.98 -38.72 6.30
C ILE A 473 -5.09 -39.02 5.27
N ASP A 474 -6.32 -39.23 5.72
CA ASP A 474 -7.48 -39.33 4.82
C ASP A 474 -7.90 -37.93 4.33
N PHE A 475 -7.06 -37.33 3.49
CA PHE A 475 -7.23 -35.98 2.98
C PHE A 475 -8.27 -35.95 1.85
N ARG A 476 -9.55 -36.19 2.16
CA ARG A 476 -10.64 -36.26 1.14
C ARG A 476 -10.84 -34.94 0.38
N LYS A 477 -11.48 -34.99 -0.80
CA LYS A 477 -11.80 -33.78 -1.61
C LYS A 477 -12.62 -32.79 -0.79
N SER A 478 -12.26 -31.50 -0.83
CA SER A 478 -12.76 -30.45 0.07
C SER A 478 -12.34 -30.54 1.54
N ALA A 479 -11.36 -31.38 1.91
CA ALA A 479 -10.79 -31.30 3.26
C ALA A 479 -9.86 -30.09 3.38
N ALA A 480 -9.69 -29.58 4.60
CA ALA A 480 -8.74 -28.53 4.93
C ALA A 480 -7.97 -28.87 6.21
N MET A 481 -6.72 -28.41 6.29
CA MET A 481 -5.82 -28.59 7.43
C MET A 481 -5.08 -27.29 7.70
N MET A 482 -4.87 -26.93 8.96
CA MET A 482 -4.01 -25.81 9.35
C MET A 482 -2.77 -26.30 10.07
N LEU A 483 -1.63 -25.85 9.57
CA LEU A 483 -0.30 -26.11 10.14
C LEU A 483 0.32 -24.81 10.62
N ARG A 484 0.82 -24.78 11.85
CA ARG A 484 1.55 -23.67 12.45
C ARG A 484 3.03 -24.00 12.44
N ILE A 485 3.84 -23.16 11.81
CA ILE A 485 5.29 -23.33 11.71
C ILE A 485 5.94 -22.12 12.36
N ASP A 486 6.70 -22.34 13.43
CA ASP A 486 7.49 -21.27 14.04
C ASP A 486 8.93 -21.28 13.51
N GLY A 487 9.48 -20.10 13.26
CA GLY A 487 10.86 -19.90 12.80
C GLY A 487 10.92 -19.26 11.42
N GLN A 488 12.11 -19.20 10.81
CA GLN A 488 12.32 -18.33 9.64
C GLN A 488 12.43 -19.07 8.30
N LYS A 489 12.83 -20.35 8.27
CA LYS A 489 13.15 -21.06 7.02
C LYS A 489 12.68 -22.51 7.02
N LEU A 490 11.75 -22.85 6.13
CA LEU A 490 11.30 -24.23 5.88
C LEU A 490 12.43 -25.09 5.26
N PRO A 491 12.45 -26.42 5.50
CA PRO A 491 11.49 -27.15 6.33
C PRO A 491 11.79 -26.98 7.83
N LEU A 492 10.76 -26.67 8.61
CA LEU A 492 10.75 -26.70 10.07
C LEU A 492 9.59 -27.59 10.50
N LYS A 493 9.65 -28.08 11.75
CA LYS A 493 8.54 -28.78 12.35
C LYS A 493 7.32 -27.87 12.43
N ALA A 494 6.19 -28.39 11.96
CA ALA A 494 4.90 -27.76 12.11
C ALA A 494 4.13 -28.42 13.26
N GLU A 495 3.22 -27.65 13.84
CA GLU A 495 2.15 -28.16 14.68
C GLU A 495 0.84 -28.17 13.89
N LEU A 496 0.06 -29.23 14.06
CA LEU A 496 -1.30 -29.31 13.52
C LEU A 496 -2.24 -28.51 14.44
N GLU A 497 -2.77 -27.38 13.97
CA GLU A 497 -3.79 -26.62 14.72
C GLU A 497 -5.18 -27.28 14.59
N TRP A 498 -5.55 -27.71 13.38
CA TRP A 498 -6.81 -28.41 13.13
C TRP A 498 -6.84 -29.14 11.78
N PHE A 499 -7.75 -30.11 11.66
CA PHE A 499 -8.08 -30.80 10.40
C PHE A 499 -9.60 -30.95 10.27
N ILE A 500 -10.14 -30.52 9.14
CA ILE A 500 -11.57 -30.57 8.82
C ILE A 500 -11.76 -31.51 7.63
N PRO A 501 -12.23 -32.75 7.85
CA PRO A 501 -12.66 -33.61 6.76
C PRO A 501 -14.02 -33.15 6.23
N PRO A 502 -14.40 -33.53 4.99
CA PRO A 502 -15.59 -33.00 4.33
C PRO A 502 -16.92 -33.31 5.02
N ARG A 503 -16.93 -34.31 5.90
CA ARG A 503 -18.10 -34.71 6.69
C ARG A 503 -18.43 -33.75 7.83
N LEU A 504 -17.46 -32.95 8.28
CA LEU A 504 -17.64 -31.95 9.34
C LEU A 504 -17.99 -30.57 8.77
N ILE A 505 -17.98 -30.41 7.45
CA ILE A 505 -18.45 -29.19 6.80
C ILE A 505 -19.98 -29.17 6.88
N PRO A 506 -20.59 -28.09 7.38
CA PRO A 506 -22.04 -27.94 7.42
C PRO A 506 -22.67 -28.20 6.05
N ARG A 507 -23.85 -28.82 6.04
CA ARG A 507 -24.69 -28.87 4.83
C ARG A 507 -25.48 -27.56 4.82
N GLY A 508 -25.08 -26.66 3.94
CA GLY A 508 -25.82 -25.42 3.65
C GLY A 508 -26.98 -25.63 2.70
#